data_AF-A0A099ZSX3-F1
#
_entry.id   AF-A0A099ZSX3-F1
#
_cell.length_a   1.000
_cell.length_b   1.000
_cell.length_c   1.000
_cell.angle_alpha   90.00
_cell.angle_beta   90.00
_cell.angle_gamma   90.00
#
_symmetry.space_group_name_H-M   'P 1'
#
loop_
_entity.id
_entity.type
_entity.pdbx_description
1 polymer ?
#
loop_
_entity_poly.entity_id
_entity_poly.type
_entity_poly.pdbx_seq_one_letter_code
_entity_poly.pdbx_strand_id
1 'polypeptide(L)'
;SAMPAWVIDRYGRNEALRFTSGMALPAIRFPNEVVIRVHAASLNPIDLSMRSGYGATALNMKRDPLKLNSTESEFPLTLGRDASGEVMECGLNVSYFKPGDKVWAAIPPWKQGTLSEFVVASGNEVSFKPKCLSHTEAASLPYVGLTAWSAINKVGGLNKENCAGKRVLILGASGGVGTFAVQLVKAWGAHVTAVCSNDASPLVKKLGADDVIDYRSGNLEEQLKALPLFDFILDNVGGSTEKWALDLLRKWSGATYVTLVTPFLINMDRLGVADGMLRTGVTIGSKTVKHLCKGVHYRWAFFMPSGPYLDEIAELVESGKV
;
A
#
# COMPACT_ATOMS: atom_id res chain seq x y z
N SER A 1 -17.63 -1.31 -28.16
CA SER A 1 -17.61 -2.57 -27.37
C SER A 1 -17.73 -2.23 -25.89
N ALA A 2 -18.37 -3.08 -25.09
CA ALA A 2 -18.64 -2.84 -23.66
C ALA A 2 -18.10 -3.99 -22.79
N MET A 3 -17.86 -3.71 -21.50
CA MET A 3 -17.36 -4.66 -20.51
C MET A 3 -18.13 -4.58 -19.17
N PRO A 4 -18.18 -5.68 -18.39
CA PRO A 4 -18.62 -5.68 -17.01
C PRO A 4 -17.68 -4.91 -16.07
N ALA A 5 -18.27 -4.17 -15.13
CA ALA A 5 -17.55 -3.52 -14.03
C ALA A 5 -18.47 -3.22 -12.83
N TRP A 6 -17.86 -3.07 -11.67
CA TRP A 6 -18.46 -2.41 -10.51
C TRP A 6 -17.99 -0.96 -10.44
N VAL A 7 -18.94 -0.03 -10.49
CA VAL A 7 -18.67 1.41 -10.49
C VAL A 7 -19.44 2.10 -9.38
N ILE A 8 -19.04 3.34 -9.07
CA ILE A 8 -19.85 4.30 -8.34
C ILE A 8 -20.13 5.51 -9.22
N ASP A 9 -21.35 6.05 -9.15
CA ASP A 9 -21.74 7.28 -9.85
C ASP A 9 -21.77 8.51 -8.91
N ARG A 10 -21.55 8.27 -7.61
CA ARG A 10 -21.42 9.27 -6.56
C ARG A 10 -20.69 8.65 -5.36
N TYR A 11 -20.09 9.48 -4.53
CA TYR A 11 -19.57 9.02 -3.24
C TYR A 11 -20.70 8.57 -2.30
N GLY A 12 -20.43 7.58 -1.46
CA GLY A 12 -21.39 7.07 -0.49
C GLY A 12 -20.93 5.85 0.29
N ARG A 13 -21.90 5.22 0.96
CA ARG A 13 -21.73 3.91 1.61
C ARG A 13 -21.86 2.80 0.56
N ASN A 14 -22.08 1.56 0.98
CA ASN A 14 -22.00 0.39 0.10
C ASN A 14 -23.05 0.40 -1.02
N GLU A 15 -24.20 1.03 -0.78
CA GLU A 15 -25.28 1.22 -1.75
C GLU A 15 -24.92 2.09 -2.95
N ALA A 16 -23.78 2.80 -2.91
CA ALA A 16 -23.27 3.53 -4.06
C ALA A 16 -22.67 2.62 -5.15
N LEU A 17 -22.31 1.37 -4.80
CA LEU A 17 -21.78 0.40 -5.76
C LEU A 17 -22.87 -0.08 -6.71
N ARG A 18 -22.59 -0.02 -8.00
CA ARG A 18 -23.46 -0.46 -9.07
C ARG A 18 -22.71 -1.35 -10.03
N PHE A 19 -23.25 -2.54 -10.29
CA PHE A 19 -22.79 -3.40 -11.38
C PHE A 19 -23.32 -2.88 -12.72
N THR A 20 -22.50 -2.94 -13.76
CA THR A 20 -22.87 -2.57 -15.12
C THR A 20 -22.14 -3.46 -16.12
N SER A 21 -22.83 -3.90 -17.18
CA SER A 21 -22.24 -4.57 -18.35
C SER A 21 -21.92 -3.61 -19.49
N GLY A 22 -22.21 -2.31 -19.31
CA GLY A 22 -22.13 -1.27 -20.34
C GLY A 22 -20.92 -0.36 -20.27
N MET A 23 -19.88 -0.68 -19.46
CA MET A 23 -18.69 0.18 -19.40
C MET A 23 -17.92 0.09 -20.72
N ALA A 24 -17.43 1.22 -21.23
CA ALA A 24 -16.59 1.20 -22.42
C ALA A 24 -15.31 0.39 -22.15
N LEU A 25 -14.93 -0.45 -23.12
CA LEU A 25 -13.62 -1.10 -23.09
C LEU A 25 -12.53 -0.02 -23.05
N PRO A 26 -11.54 -0.14 -22.14
CA PRO A 26 -10.50 0.86 -22.04
C PRO A 26 -9.58 0.75 -23.26
N ALA A 27 -9.17 1.90 -23.78
CA ALA A 27 -8.26 2.01 -24.91
C ALA A 27 -6.92 2.58 -24.45
N ILE A 28 -5.86 2.18 -25.14
CA ILE A 28 -4.51 2.72 -24.97
C ILE A 28 -4.52 4.19 -25.41
N ARG A 29 -4.27 5.09 -24.47
CA ARG A 29 -4.16 6.54 -24.71
C ARG A 29 -2.70 6.96 -24.85
N PHE A 30 -1.80 6.28 -24.16
CA PHE A 30 -0.36 6.55 -24.19
C PHE A 30 0.42 5.31 -24.64
N PRO A 31 1.51 5.47 -25.41
CA PRO A 31 2.23 4.34 -26.01
C PRO A 31 2.93 3.44 -24.99
N ASN A 32 3.03 3.85 -23.72
CA ASN A 32 3.61 3.07 -22.63
C ASN A 32 2.56 2.31 -21.81
N GLU A 33 1.29 2.29 -22.22
CA GLU A 33 0.21 1.60 -21.50
C GLU A 33 0.03 0.15 -21.93
N VAL A 34 -0.54 -0.63 -21.03
CA VAL A 34 -0.90 -2.04 -21.21
C VAL A 34 -2.34 -2.24 -20.78
N VAL A 35 -3.12 -2.95 -21.60
CA VAL A 35 -4.47 -3.40 -21.24
C VAL A 35 -4.36 -4.80 -20.65
N ILE A 36 -4.85 -4.97 -19.43
CA ILE A 36 -4.84 -6.25 -18.71
C ILE A 36 -6.28 -6.75 -18.61
N ARG A 37 -6.53 -7.99 -19.05
CA ARG A 37 -7.75 -8.73 -18.70
C ARG A 37 -7.64 -9.20 -17.26
N VAL A 38 -8.51 -8.72 -16.39
CA VAL A 38 -8.45 -9.00 -14.95
C VAL A 38 -9.06 -10.38 -14.69
N HIS A 39 -8.27 -11.28 -14.10
CA HIS A 39 -8.76 -12.58 -13.63
C HIS A 39 -9.15 -12.53 -12.15
N ALA A 40 -8.41 -11.76 -11.35
CA ALA A 40 -8.70 -11.53 -9.95
C ALA A 40 -8.24 -10.14 -9.51
N ALA A 41 -8.93 -9.60 -8.52
CA ALA A 41 -8.63 -8.35 -7.84
C ALA A 41 -8.81 -8.52 -6.34
N SER A 42 -8.18 -7.65 -5.54
CA SER A 42 -8.38 -7.58 -4.09
C SER A 42 -9.15 -6.32 -3.69
N LEU A 43 -9.71 -6.33 -2.47
CA LEU A 43 -10.27 -5.14 -1.85
C LEU A 43 -9.31 -4.65 -0.76
N ASN A 44 -8.95 -3.38 -0.85
CA ASN A 44 -8.13 -2.70 0.14
C ASN A 44 -8.96 -1.70 0.94
N PRO A 45 -8.56 -1.35 2.19
CA PRO A 45 -9.23 -0.30 2.96
C PRO A 45 -9.40 1.02 2.18
N ILE A 46 -8.44 1.36 1.31
CA ILE A 46 -8.52 2.55 0.47
C ILE A 46 -9.71 2.51 -0.51
N ASP A 47 -10.13 1.35 -1.00
CA ASP A 47 -11.29 1.23 -1.90
C ASP A 47 -12.57 1.64 -1.18
N LEU A 48 -12.73 1.18 0.07
CA LEU A 48 -13.87 1.51 0.92
C LEU A 48 -13.86 2.99 1.31
N SER A 49 -12.69 3.54 1.66
CA SER A 49 -12.55 4.95 2.00
C SER A 49 -12.83 5.85 0.78
N MET A 50 -12.27 5.54 -0.37
CA MET A 50 -12.50 6.28 -1.62
C MET A 50 -13.95 6.23 -2.06
N ARG A 51 -14.63 5.07 -1.90
CA ARG A 51 -16.07 4.97 -2.14
C ARG A 51 -16.85 6.03 -1.36
N SER A 52 -16.42 6.33 -0.13
CA SER A 52 -17.02 7.34 0.74
C SER A 52 -16.44 8.77 0.57
N GLY A 53 -15.64 9.02 -0.47
CA GLY A 53 -15.12 10.35 -0.82
C GLY A 53 -13.77 10.71 -0.21
N TYR A 54 -13.10 9.78 0.48
CA TYR A 54 -11.77 10.02 1.04
C TYR A 54 -10.72 10.24 -0.06
N GLY A 55 -9.97 11.33 0.07
CA GLY A 55 -8.93 11.76 -0.86
C GLY A 55 -9.47 12.37 -2.15
N ALA A 56 -10.78 12.57 -2.30
CA ALA A 56 -11.39 13.05 -3.54
C ALA A 56 -10.73 14.35 -4.03
N THR A 57 -10.44 15.29 -3.13
CA THR A 57 -9.84 16.58 -3.50
C THR A 57 -8.44 16.41 -4.10
N ALA A 58 -7.58 15.62 -3.46
CA ALA A 58 -6.22 15.39 -3.93
C ALA A 58 -6.17 14.49 -5.17
N LEU A 59 -7.05 13.48 -5.24
CA LEU A 59 -7.11 12.55 -6.37
C LEU A 59 -7.69 13.21 -7.62
N ASN A 60 -8.69 14.09 -7.50
CA ASN A 60 -9.20 14.86 -8.63
C ASN A 60 -8.16 15.84 -9.18
N MET A 61 -7.36 16.47 -8.31
CA MET A 61 -6.20 17.26 -8.76
C MET A 61 -5.19 16.42 -9.56
N LYS A 62 -5.01 15.13 -9.22
CA LYS A 62 -4.14 14.23 -9.99
C LYS A 62 -4.77 13.77 -11.30
N ARG A 63 -6.10 13.63 -11.36
CA ARG A 63 -6.85 13.26 -12.57
C ARG A 63 -6.85 14.37 -13.61
N ASP A 64 -7.02 15.61 -13.17
CA ASP A 64 -7.01 16.80 -14.02
C ASP A 64 -6.10 17.90 -13.44
N PRO A 65 -4.77 17.79 -13.64
CA PRO A 65 -3.82 18.76 -13.11
C PRO A 65 -3.98 20.17 -13.67
N LEU A 66 -4.53 20.30 -14.87
CA LEU A 66 -4.69 21.58 -15.58
C LEU A 66 -6.08 22.20 -15.39
N LYS A 67 -6.99 21.51 -14.68
CA LYS A 67 -8.41 21.90 -14.51
C LYS A 67 -9.11 22.17 -15.84
N LEU A 68 -8.71 21.47 -16.90
CA LEU A 68 -9.27 21.65 -18.25
C LEU A 68 -10.63 20.98 -18.38
N ASN A 69 -10.90 19.98 -17.54
CA ASN A 69 -12.10 19.16 -17.56
C ASN A 69 -13.01 19.53 -16.39
N SER A 70 -13.30 20.83 -16.22
CA SER A 70 -14.20 21.35 -15.17
C SER A 70 -15.63 20.77 -15.23
N THR A 71 -15.96 20.05 -16.30
CA THR A 71 -17.26 19.40 -16.57
C THR A 71 -17.24 17.86 -16.50
N GLU A 72 -16.08 17.20 -16.53
CA GLU A 72 -16.02 15.73 -16.39
C GLU A 72 -15.77 15.35 -14.93
N SER A 73 -16.81 14.88 -14.27
CA SER A 73 -16.66 14.19 -13.00
C SER A 73 -15.83 12.91 -13.19
N GLU A 74 -15.11 12.50 -12.15
CA GLU A 74 -14.46 11.20 -12.04
C GLU A 74 -15.42 10.00 -12.19
N PHE A 75 -16.73 10.25 -12.16
CA PHE A 75 -17.77 9.25 -12.31
C PHE A 75 -18.13 8.96 -13.78
N PRO A 76 -18.47 7.69 -14.12
CA PRO A 76 -18.48 6.52 -13.25
C PRO A 76 -17.07 6.06 -12.86
N LEU A 77 -16.83 5.88 -11.55
CA LEU A 77 -15.53 5.53 -11.00
C LEU A 77 -15.48 4.03 -10.70
N THR A 78 -14.52 3.32 -11.28
CA THR A 78 -14.19 1.92 -10.98
C THR A 78 -13.17 1.89 -9.84
N LEU A 79 -13.49 1.19 -8.75
CA LEU A 79 -12.59 0.98 -7.61
C LEU A 79 -11.72 -0.28 -7.81
N GLY A 80 -10.91 -0.67 -6.83
CA GLY A 80 -9.99 -1.81 -6.89
C GLY A 80 -8.60 -1.36 -7.30
N ARG A 81 -7.59 -1.73 -6.51
CA ARG A 81 -6.19 -1.35 -6.74
C ARG A 81 -5.34 -2.51 -7.24
N ASP A 82 -5.72 -3.74 -6.95
CA ASP A 82 -4.94 -4.91 -7.35
C ASP A 82 -5.51 -5.59 -8.58
N ALA A 83 -4.65 -5.97 -9.52
CA ALA A 83 -5.00 -6.87 -10.62
C ALA A 83 -3.98 -8.00 -10.70
N SER A 84 -4.47 -9.22 -10.90
CA SER A 84 -3.71 -10.29 -11.54
C SER A 84 -4.50 -10.82 -12.73
N GLY A 85 -3.83 -10.99 -13.86
CA GLY A 85 -4.50 -11.30 -15.11
C GLY A 85 -3.55 -11.52 -16.28
N GLU A 86 -4.06 -11.29 -17.48
CA GLU A 86 -3.34 -11.53 -18.73
C GLU A 86 -3.29 -10.24 -19.55
N VAL A 87 -2.14 -9.97 -20.18
CA VAL A 87 -1.98 -8.85 -21.10
C VAL A 87 -2.81 -9.10 -22.36
N MET A 88 -3.66 -8.15 -22.72
CA MET A 88 -4.48 -8.20 -23.93
C MET A 88 -3.87 -7.39 -25.07
N GLU A 89 -3.39 -6.19 -24.75
CA GLU A 89 -2.87 -5.24 -25.73
C GLU A 89 -1.77 -4.40 -25.08
N CYS A 90 -0.79 -3.99 -25.89
CA CYS A 90 0.36 -3.18 -25.48
C CYS A 90 0.49 -1.96 -26.38
N GLY A 91 0.86 -0.83 -25.78
CA GLY A 91 1.21 0.36 -26.53
C GLY A 91 2.56 0.18 -27.23
N LEU A 92 2.81 0.99 -28.26
CA LEU A 92 3.98 0.85 -29.14
C LEU A 92 5.34 0.99 -28.42
N ASN A 93 5.39 1.61 -27.24
CA ASN A 93 6.61 1.79 -26.44
C ASN A 93 6.75 0.75 -25.33
N VAL A 94 5.85 -0.25 -25.26
CA VAL A 94 5.96 -1.36 -24.32
C VAL A 94 6.78 -2.47 -24.98
N SER A 95 7.96 -2.77 -24.43
CA SER A 95 8.88 -3.77 -24.98
C SER A 95 9.01 -5.04 -24.14
N TYR A 96 8.71 -4.96 -22.83
CA TYR A 96 8.91 -6.07 -21.89
C TYR A 96 7.71 -7.02 -21.76
N PHE A 97 6.53 -6.59 -22.21
CA PHE A 97 5.29 -7.36 -22.15
C PHE A 97 4.73 -7.55 -23.56
N LYS A 98 4.01 -8.66 -23.77
CA LYS A 98 3.25 -8.95 -24.99
C LYS A 98 1.90 -9.57 -24.64
N PRO A 99 0.90 -9.53 -25.56
CA PRO A 99 -0.35 -10.24 -25.38
C PRO A 99 -0.15 -11.71 -24.99
N GLY A 100 -0.92 -12.19 -24.03
CA GLY A 100 -0.80 -13.54 -23.45
C GLY A 100 0.07 -13.63 -22.20
N ASP A 101 0.85 -12.60 -21.87
CA ASP A 101 1.68 -12.62 -20.67
C ASP A 101 0.83 -12.54 -19.39
N LYS A 102 1.16 -13.39 -18.40
CA LYS A 102 0.49 -13.40 -17.09
C LYS A 102 1.15 -12.40 -16.16
N VAL A 103 0.40 -11.38 -15.78
CA VAL A 103 0.91 -10.21 -15.06
C VAL A 103 0.14 -9.92 -13.78
N TRP A 104 0.71 -9.07 -12.95
CA TRP A 104 0.06 -8.42 -11.83
C TRP A 104 0.45 -6.94 -11.76
N ALA A 105 -0.39 -6.14 -11.11
CA ALA A 105 -0.17 -4.71 -10.97
C ALA A 105 -0.91 -4.15 -9.76
N ALA A 106 -0.39 -3.03 -9.22
CA ALA A 106 -1.11 -2.17 -8.29
C ALA A 106 -1.39 -0.82 -8.95
N ILE A 107 -2.66 -0.55 -9.23
CA ILE A 107 -3.11 0.63 -9.95
C ILE A 107 -3.15 1.86 -9.03
N PRO A 108 -2.54 2.99 -9.44
CA PRO A 108 -2.59 4.23 -8.68
C PRO A 108 -4.02 4.70 -8.38
N PRO A 109 -4.32 5.23 -7.18
CA PRO A 109 -5.69 5.59 -6.79
C PRO A 109 -6.39 6.66 -7.64
N TRP A 110 -5.63 7.45 -8.42
CA TRP A 110 -6.21 8.45 -9.31
C TRP A 110 -6.65 7.87 -10.66
N LYS A 111 -6.24 6.64 -11.04
CA LYS A 111 -6.67 5.96 -12.27
C LYS A 111 -7.97 5.15 -12.06
N GLN A 112 -8.61 4.73 -13.15
CA GLN A 112 -9.70 3.75 -13.10
C GLN A 112 -9.18 2.40 -12.59
N GLY A 113 -9.96 1.78 -11.71
CA GLY A 113 -9.56 0.60 -10.96
C GLY A 113 -9.77 -0.76 -11.63
N THR A 114 -9.57 -1.80 -10.84
CA THR A 114 -9.48 -3.21 -11.27
C THR A 114 -10.74 -4.04 -11.02
N LEU A 115 -11.79 -3.46 -10.43
CA LEU A 115 -13.11 -4.12 -10.30
C LEU A 115 -13.89 -4.07 -11.63
N SER A 116 -13.23 -4.46 -12.71
CA SER A 116 -13.70 -4.49 -14.10
C SER A 116 -13.08 -5.65 -14.86
N GLU A 117 -13.66 -6.05 -15.98
CA GLU A 117 -13.10 -7.14 -16.81
C GLU A 117 -11.73 -6.76 -17.41
N PHE A 118 -11.50 -5.48 -17.69
CA PHE A 118 -10.22 -4.96 -18.19
C PHE A 118 -9.79 -3.71 -17.43
N VAL A 119 -8.49 -3.53 -17.29
CA VAL A 119 -7.87 -2.34 -16.69
C VAL A 119 -6.65 -1.89 -17.50
N VAL A 120 -6.42 -0.58 -17.53
CA VAL A 120 -5.21 0.00 -18.14
C VAL A 120 -4.19 0.33 -17.04
N ALA A 121 -2.97 -0.12 -17.25
CA ALA A 121 -1.82 0.21 -16.40
C ALA A 121 -0.70 0.81 -17.27
N SER A 122 0.14 1.65 -16.68
CA SER A 122 1.41 2.01 -17.33
C SER A 122 2.36 0.82 -17.22
N GLY A 123 3.19 0.55 -18.23
CA GLY A 123 4.12 -0.59 -18.22
C GLY A 123 5.09 -0.60 -17.04
N ASN A 124 5.41 0.56 -16.46
CA ASN A 124 6.23 0.67 -15.23
C ASN A 124 5.47 0.39 -13.92
N GLU A 125 4.17 0.10 -13.98
CA GLU A 125 3.30 -0.30 -12.85
C GLU A 125 3.00 -1.81 -12.87
N VAL A 126 3.42 -2.51 -13.94
CA VAL A 126 3.12 -3.91 -14.22
C VAL A 126 4.37 -4.76 -14.02
N SER A 127 4.18 -6.00 -13.57
CA SER A 127 5.22 -7.01 -13.42
C SER A 127 4.67 -8.37 -13.83
N PHE A 128 5.54 -9.33 -14.14
CA PHE A 128 5.12 -10.72 -14.28
C PHE A 128 4.65 -11.26 -12.94
N LYS A 129 3.49 -11.94 -12.90
CA LYS A 129 3.05 -12.54 -11.65
C LYS A 129 3.95 -13.71 -11.26
N PRO A 130 4.13 -14.03 -9.96
CA PRO A 130 4.83 -15.23 -9.52
C PRO A 130 4.22 -16.48 -10.15
N LYS A 131 5.06 -17.35 -10.73
CA LYS A 131 4.61 -18.56 -11.43
C LYS A 131 3.96 -19.57 -10.48
N CYS A 132 4.40 -19.60 -9.22
CA CYS A 132 3.91 -20.50 -8.18
C CYS A 132 2.52 -20.15 -7.64
N LEU A 133 1.97 -18.96 -7.95
CA LEU A 133 0.68 -18.51 -7.46
C LEU A 133 -0.43 -18.60 -8.54
N SER A 134 -1.65 -18.89 -8.11
CA SER A 134 -2.85 -18.64 -8.91
C SER A 134 -3.08 -17.14 -9.10
N HIS A 135 -3.95 -16.74 -10.03
CA HIS A 135 -4.34 -15.32 -10.16
C HIS A 135 -5.02 -14.80 -8.88
N THR A 136 -5.83 -15.63 -8.21
CA THR A 136 -6.50 -15.26 -6.96
C THR A 136 -5.51 -14.97 -5.84
N GLU A 137 -4.49 -15.82 -5.64
CA GLU A 137 -3.45 -15.58 -4.64
C GLU A 137 -2.59 -14.37 -5.03
N ALA A 138 -2.16 -14.30 -6.29
CA ALA A 138 -1.33 -13.21 -6.79
C ALA A 138 -2.02 -11.84 -6.64
N ALA A 139 -3.34 -11.75 -6.87
CA ALA A 139 -4.08 -10.50 -6.72
C ALA A 139 -4.10 -9.96 -5.28
N SER A 140 -3.79 -10.77 -4.25
CA SER A 140 -3.79 -10.34 -2.85
C SER A 140 -2.56 -9.50 -2.43
N LEU A 141 -1.54 -9.44 -3.28
CA LEU A 141 -0.20 -8.95 -2.91
C LEU A 141 0.16 -7.54 -3.40
N PRO A 142 -0.15 -7.08 -4.62
CA PRO A 142 0.56 -5.93 -5.21
C PRO A 142 0.47 -4.64 -4.40
N TYR A 143 -0.73 -4.22 -3.99
CA TYR A 143 -0.96 -2.96 -3.28
C TYR A 143 -0.36 -3.01 -1.88
N VAL A 144 -0.62 -4.07 -1.12
CA VAL A 144 -0.10 -4.23 0.24
C VAL A 144 1.41 -4.44 0.25
N GLY A 145 1.93 -5.22 -0.71
CA GLY A 145 3.34 -5.51 -0.89
C GLY A 145 4.12 -4.24 -1.25
N LEU A 146 3.65 -3.46 -2.22
CA LEU A 146 4.27 -2.17 -2.56
C LEU A 146 4.11 -1.12 -1.45
N THR A 147 3.05 -1.19 -0.65
CA THR A 147 2.89 -0.33 0.53
C THR A 147 3.93 -0.67 1.60
N ALA A 148 4.10 -1.95 1.93
CA ALA A 148 5.12 -2.42 2.86
C ALA A 148 6.53 -2.13 2.34
N TRP A 149 6.79 -2.39 1.05
CA TRP A 149 8.07 -2.14 0.40
C TRP A 149 8.44 -0.65 0.42
N SER A 150 7.49 0.22 0.10
CA SER A 150 7.67 1.67 0.22
C SER A 150 8.03 2.07 1.65
N ALA A 151 7.28 1.59 2.65
CA ALA A 151 7.50 1.94 4.05
C ALA A 151 8.84 1.43 4.60
N ILE A 152 9.20 0.17 4.33
CA ILE A 152 10.36 -0.49 4.90
C ILE A 152 11.63 -0.15 4.11
N ASN A 153 11.59 -0.28 2.78
CA ASN A 153 12.76 -0.10 1.93
C ASN A 153 13.01 1.36 1.56
N LYS A 154 12.02 2.01 0.95
CA LYS A 154 12.24 3.32 0.32
C LYS A 154 12.24 4.45 1.33
N VAL A 155 11.28 4.42 2.24
CA VAL A 155 11.16 5.42 3.32
C VAL A 155 11.99 5.01 4.52
N GLY A 156 11.94 3.74 4.91
CA GLY A 156 12.64 3.21 6.09
C GLY A 156 14.14 2.94 5.89
N GLY A 157 14.58 2.74 4.65
CA GLY A 157 15.98 2.46 4.32
C GLY A 157 16.44 1.03 4.64
N LEU A 158 15.54 0.13 5.05
CA LEU A 158 15.87 -1.27 5.33
C LEU A 158 15.87 -2.09 4.04
N ASN A 159 16.88 -2.93 3.85
CA ASN A 159 17.01 -3.78 2.68
C ASN A 159 17.72 -5.10 3.04
N LYS A 160 17.83 -6.00 2.06
CA LYS A 160 18.50 -7.29 2.22
C LYS A 160 19.95 -7.20 2.75
N GLU A 161 20.65 -6.08 2.53
CA GLU A 161 22.04 -5.90 2.96
C GLU A 161 22.19 -5.39 4.40
N ASN A 162 21.19 -4.69 4.93
CA ASN A 162 21.32 -3.98 6.22
C ASN A 162 20.29 -4.38 7.30
N CYS A 163 19.35 -5.27 6.99
CA CYS A 163 18.29 -5.68 7.90
C CYS A 163 18.71 -6.82 8.85
N ALA A 164 19.78 -7.56 8.54
CA ALA A 164 20.22 -8.69 9.34
C ALA A 164 20.52 -8.29 10.79
N GLY A 165 19.89 -8.98 11.75
CA GLY A 165 20.05 -8.73 13.19
C GLY A 165 19.34 -7.47 13.72
N LYS A 166 18.67 -6.69 12.86
CA LYS A 166 17.87 -5.52 13.29
C LYS A 166 16.61 -5.98 14.02
N ARG A 167 16.23 -5.23 15.05
CA ARG A 167 14.97 -5.44 15.78
C ARG A 167 13.87 -4.59 15.16
N VAL A 168 12.86 -5.24 14.61
CA VAL A 168 11.73 -4.62 13.90
C VAL A 168 10.44 -4.86 14.67
N LEU A 169 9.70 -3.79 14.97
CA LEU A 169 8.36 -3.86 15.55
C LEU A 169 7.31 -3.52 14.48
N ILE A 170 6.31 -4.39 14.31
CA ILE A 170 5.20 -4.18 13.38
C ILE A 170 3.91 -4.02 14.18
N LEU A 171 3.38 -2.80 14.22
CA LEU A 171 2.07 -2.50 14.80
C LEU A 171 0.97 -2.75 13.76
N GLY A 172 -0.01 -3.60 14.09
CA GLY A 172 -1.05 -4.02 13.14
C GLY A 172 -0.58 -5.14 12.20
N ALA A 173 0.11 -6.14 12.76
CA ALA A 173 0.80 -7.18 12.00
C ALA A 173 -0.10 -8.21 11.29
N SER A 174 -1.41 -8.27 11.60
CA SER A 174 -2.32 -9.31 11.09
C SER A 174 -3.14 -8.92 9.85
N GLY A 175 -3.05 -7.68 9.38
CA GLY A 175 -3.67 -7.24 8.13
C GLY A 175 -2.76 -7.44 6.91
N GLY A 176 -3.24 -7.12 5.69
CA GLY A 176 -2.49 -7.40 4.46
C GLY A 176 -1.09 -6.78 4.39
N VAL A 177 -0.92 -5.52 4.83
CA VAL A 177 0.43 -4.91 4.91
C VAL A 177 1.27 -5.56 6.01
N GLY A 178 0.66 -5.85 7.17
CA GLY A 178 1.34 -6.42 8.32
C GLY A 178 1.87 -7.83 8.06
N THR A 179 1.06 -8.71 7.47
CA THR A 179 1.45 -10.09 7.15
C THR A 179 2.58 -10.11 6.13
N PHE A 180 2.50 -9.29 5.09
CA PHE A 180 3.59 -9.13 4.12
C PHE A 180 4.86 -8.54 4.76
N ALA A 181 4.72 -7.51 5.59
CA ALA A 181 5.84 -6.86 6.25
C ALA A 181 6.62 -7.81 7.16
N VAL A 182 5.92 -8.66 7.95
CA VAL A 182 6.56 -9.69 8.79
C VAL A 182 7.46 -10.56 7.93
N GLN A 183 6.92 -11.14 6.85
CA GLN A 183 7.68 -12.03 5.98
C GLN A 183 8.85 -11.31 5.30
N LEU A 184 8.65 -10.09 4.81
CA LEU A 184 9.69 -9.31 4.13
C LEU A 184 10.92 -9.08 5.02
N VAL A 185 10.74 -8.56 6.24
CA VAL A 185 11.89 -8.28 7.11
C VAL A 185 12.48 -9.57 7.69
N LYS A 186 11.69 -10.64 7.85
CA LYS A 186 12.24 -11.97 8.17
C LYS A 186 13.09 -12.53 7.04
N ALA A 187 12.68 -12.37 5.79
CA ALA A 187 13.44 -12.77 4.61
C ALA A 187 14.79 -12.03 4.51
N TRP A 188 14.91 -10.86 5.12
CA TRP A 188 16.14 -10.07 5.23
C TRP A 188 16.90 -10.27 6.56
N GLY A 189 16.48 -11.21 7.40
CA GLY A 189 17.20 -11.60 8.62
C GLY A 189 16.95 -10.73 9.85
N ALA A 190 15.86 -9.96 9.89
CA ALA A 190 15.47 -9.23 11.09
C ALA A 190 14.94 -10.14 12.20
N HIS A 191 15.00 -9.63 13.42
CA HIS A 191 14.19 -10.09 14.54
C HIS A 191 12.90 -9.28 14.57
N VAL A 192 11.74 -9.95 14.52
CA VAL A 192 10.43 -9.33 14.34
C VAL A 192 9.56 -9.52 15.56
N THR A 193 9.12 -8.40 16.14
CA THR A 193 8.07 -8.36 17.14
C THR A 193 6.77 -7.89 16.47
N ALA A 194 5.73 -8.71 16.52
CA ALA A 194 4.44 -8.44 15.91
C ALA A 194 3.40 -8.08 16.98
N VAL A 195 2.66 -6.99 16.77
CA VAL A 195 1.51 -6.62 17.61
C VAL A 195 0.22 -6.86 16.81
N CYS A 196 -0.62 -7.76 17.30
CA CYS A 196 -1.89 -8.15 16.69
C CYS A 196 -2.90 -8.60 17.76
N SER A 197 -4.12 -8.98 17.39
CA SER A 197 -5.04 -9.62 18.33
C SER A 197 -4.60 -11.05 18.64
N ASN A 198 -4.98 -11.58 19.80
CA ASN A 198 -4.60 -12.93 20.23
C ASN A 198 -4.98 -14.03 19.21
N ASP A 199 -6.15 -13.93 18.58
CA ASP A 199 -6.63 -14.88 17.57
C ASP A 199 -5.77 -14.91 16.29
N ALA A 200 -5.06 -13.81 16.00
CA ALA A 200 -4.14 -13.72 14.87
C ALA A 200 -2.70 -14.17 15.23
N SER A 201 -2.41 -14.45 16.50
CA SER A 201 -1.08 -14.86 16.96
C SER A 201 -0.55 -16.10 16.24
N PRO A 202 -1.32 -17.20 16.05
CA PRO A 202 -0.85 -18.37 15.30
C PRO A 202 -0.46 -18.04 13.86
N LEU A 203 -1.21 -17.14 13.20
CA LEU A 203 -0.92 -16.70 11.83
C LEU A 203 0.41 -15.96 11.77
N VAL A 204 0.60 -14.90 12.57
CA VAL A 204 1.83 -14.08 12.48
C VAL A 204 3.08 -14.84 12.92
N LYS A 205 2.96 -15.81 13.85
CA LYS A 205 4.06 -16.74 14.19
C LYS A 205 4.42 -17.63 13.01
N LYS A 206 3.43 -18.19 12.32
CA LYS A 206 3.64 -19.02 11.11
C LYS A 206 4.33 -18.22 10.00
N LEU A 207 4.06 -16.92 9.90
CA LEU A 207 4.71 -16.00 8.96
C LEU A 207 6.12 -15.58 9.39
N GLY A 208 6.57 -15.99 10.58
CA GLY A 208 7.95 -15.82 11.04
C GLY A 208 8.17 -14.78 12.13
N ALA A 209 7.13 -14.21 12.74
CA ALA A 209 7.32 -13.33 13.89
C ALA A 209 7.99 -14.08 15.06
N ASP A 210 9.05 -13.50 15.62
CA ASP A 210 9.80 -14.09 16.75
C ASP A 210 9.07 -13.84 18.08
N ASP A 211 8.62 -12.60 18.29
CA ASP A 211 7.77 -12.20 19.42
C ASP A 211 6.38 -11.81 18.93
N VAL A 212 5.33 -12.14 19.69
CA VAL A 212 3.97 -11.69 19.41
C VAL A 212 3.33 -11.17 20.68
N ILE A 213 2.78 -9.95 20.61
CA ILE A 213 2.11 -9.30 21.73
C ILE A 213 0.66 -8.98 21.35
N ASP A 214 -0.27 -9.40 22.21
CA ASP A 214 -1.69 -9.05 22.08
C ASP A 214 -1.93 -7.61 22.51
N TYR A 215 -2.40 -6.75 21.61
CA TYR A 215 -2.72 -5.37 21.96
C TYR A 215 -3.91 -5.22 22.92
N ARG A 216 -4.70 -6.28 23.10
CA ARG A 216 -5.86 -6.33 24.00
C ARG A 216 -5.54 -6.89 25.40
N SER A 217 -4.28 -7.23 25.67
CA SER A 217 -3.85 -7.81 26.96
C SER A 217 -4.00 -6.87 28.16
N GLY A 218 -4.16 -5.57 27.93
CA GLY A 218 -4.20 -4.54 28.98
C GLY A 218 -2.84 -4.03 29.44
N ASN A 219 -1.73 -4.64 29.01
CA ASN A 219 -0.37 -4.27 29.40
C ASN A 219 0.63 -4.18 28.22
N LEU A 220 0.14 -3.90 27.02
CA LEU A 220 0.92 -3.80 25.78
C LEU A 220 2.21 -2.96 25.93
N GLU A 221 2.11 -1.74 26.46
CA GLU A 221 3.26 -0.85 26.59
C GLU A 221 4.31 -1.40 27.56
N GLU A 222 3.90 -2.04 28.65
CA GLU A 222 4.80 -2.62 29.64
C GLU A 222 5.56 -3.81 29.05
N GLN A 223 4.85 -4.69 28.33
CA GLN A 223 5.44 -5.82 27.62
C GLN A 223 6.46 -5.36 26.58
N LEU A 224 6.15 -4.30 25.82
CA LEU A 224 7.09 -3.74 24.84
C LEU A 224 8.30 -3.05 25.50
N LYS A 225 8.12 -2.35 26.62
CA LYS A 225 9.21 -1.72 27.38
C LYS A 225 10.15 -2.73 28.03
N ALA A 226 9.68 -3.96 28.30
CA ALA A 226 10.50 -5.04 28.80
C ALA A 226 11.42 -5.67 27.73
N LEU A 227 11.15 -5.42 26.44
CA LEU A 227 11.98 -5.89 25.33
C LEU A 227 13.14 -4.93 25.04
N PRO A 228 14.25 -5.41 24.43
CA PRO A 228 15.30 -4.53 23.93
C PRO A 228 14.76 -3.57 22.86
N LEU A 229 15.27 -2.34 22.87
CA LEU A 229 14.88 -1.26 21.95
C LEU A 229 14.97 -1.69 20.47
N PHE A 230 14.06 -1.15 19.67
CA PHE A 230 13.92 -1.45 18.25
C PHE A 230 14.78 -0.53 17.39
N ASP A 231 15.25 -1.06 16.27
CA ASP A 231 15.90 -0.28 15.21
C ASP A 231 14.87 0.31 14.24
N PHE A 232 13.71 -0.33 14.12
CA PHE A 232 12.67 0.09 13.18
C PHE A 232 11.27 -0.22 13.73
N ILE A 233 10.35 0.72 13.53
CA ILE A 233 8.92 0.52 13.82
C ILE A 233 8.12 0.83 12.56
N LEU A 234 7.33 -0.15 12.11
CA LEU A 234 6.26 0.05 11.13
C LEU A 234 4.93 0.20 11.85
N ASP A 235 4.30 1.35 11.69
CA ASP A 235 2.99 1.66 12.27
C ASP A 235 1.88 1.67 11.21
N ASN A 236 1.06 0.62 11.21
CA ASN A 236 -0.13 0.50 10.38
C ASN A 236 -1.42 0.95 11.09
N VAL A 237 -1.34 1.38 12.35
CA VAL A 237 -2.49 1.66 13.22
C VAL A 237 -2.70 3.17 13.36
N GLY A 238 -1.62 3.91 13.60
CA GLY A 238 -1.65 5.35 13.78
C GLY A 238 -2.39 5.81 15.05
N GLY A 239 -2.69 7.11 15.09
CA GLY A 239 -3.43 7.71 16.20
C GLY A 239 -2.62 7.77 17.49
N SER A 240 -3.03 7.01 18.50
CA SER A 240 -2.39 7.04 19.83
C SER A 240 -1.07 6.29 19.90
N THR A 241 -0.78 5.39 18.95
CA THR A 241 0.48 4.61 18.89
C THR A 241 1.71 5.51 18.90
N GLU A 242 1.66 6.62 18.15
CA GLU A 242 2.77 7.57 18.04
C GLU A 242 3.17 8.19 19.39
N LYS A 243 2.27 8.24 20.37
CA LYS A 243 2.55 8.86 21.68
C LYS A 243 3.56 8.08 22.49
N TRP A 244 3.63 6.76 22.33
CA TRP A 244 4.45 5.86 23.14
C TRP A 244 5.43 5.03 22.32
N ALA A 245 5.08 4.65 21.08
CA ALA A 245 5.91 3.73 20.29
C ALA A 245 7.28 4.31 19.92
N LEU A 246 7.36 5.63 19.72
CA LEU A 246 8.62 6.34 19.44
C LEU A 246 9.66 6.23 20.55
N ASP A 247 9.23 5.96 21.79
CA ASP A 247 10.13 5.78 22.93
C ASP A 247 10.72 4.37 23.01
N LEU A 248 10.21 3.42 22.20
CA LEU A 248 10.74 2.07 22.07
C LEU A 248 11.90 1.97 21.06
N LEU A 249 12.19 3.04 20.32
CA LEU A 249 13.30 3.08 19.35
C LEU A 249 14.65 3.36 20.04
N ARG A 250 15.70 2.73 19.53
CA ARG A 250 17.09 2.98 19.94
C ARG A 250 17.51 4.41 19.58
N LYS A 251 17.76 5.25 20.58
CA LYS A 251 18.13 6.66 20.38
C LYS A 251 19.53 6.80 19.76
N TRP A 252 19.72 7.83 18.95
CA TRP A 252 21.00 8.25 18.34
C TRP A 252 21.71 7.16 17.52
N SER A 253 20.93 6.27 16.90
CA SER A 253 21.46 5.10 16.17
C SER A 253 20.99 5.01 14.71
N GLY A 254 20.26 6.02 14.22
CA GLY A 254 19.56 5.96 12.95
C GLY A 254 18.23 5.19 12.99
N ALA A 255 17.77 4.79 14.18
CA ALA A 255 16.51 4.08 14.33
C ALA A 255 15.32 4.90 13.82
N THR A 256 14.40 4.24 13.12
CA THR A 256 13.38 4.92 12.30
C THR A 256 11.97 4.44 12.62
N TYR A 257 11.07 5.39 12.84
CA TYR A 257 9.62 5.19 12.89
C TYR A 257 9.02 5.54 11.54
N VAL A 258 8.27 4.61 10.95
CA VAL A 258 7.51 4.85 9.72
C VAL A 258 6.05 4.54 9.97
N THR A 259 5.17 5.51 9.70
CA THR A 259 3.72 5.29 9.74
C THR A 259 3.11 5.41 8.35
N LEU A 260 2.16 4.51 8.08
CA LEU A 260 1.32 4.51 6.88
C LEU A 260 -0.01 5.25 7.10
N VAL A 261 -0.32 5.62 8.35
CA VAL A 261 -1.56 6.29 8.73
C VAL A 261 -1.29 7.78 8.88
N THR A 262 -1.56 8.53 7.81
CA THR A 262 -1.23 9.96 7.74
C THR A 262 -2.48 10.81 7.53
N PRO A 263 -2.50 12.06 8.03
CA PRO A 263 -3.59 12.98 7.78
C PRO A 263 -3.52 13.64 6.39
N PHE A 264 -2.66 13.17 5.47
CA PHE A 264 -2.40 13.86 4.20
C PHE A 264 -3.68 14.10 3.39
N LEU A 265 -4.36 13.02 2.99
CA LEU A 265 -5.56 13.13 2.15
C LEU A 265 -6.71 13.82 2.88
N ILE A 266 -6.90 13.53 4.18
CA ILE A 266 -7.99 14.15 4.96
C ILE A 266 -7.79 15.65 5.17
N ASN A 267 -6.53 16.12 5.28
CA ASN A 267 -6.23 17.55 5.34
C ASN A 267 -6.63 18.22 4.02
N MET A 268 -6.38 17.58 2.88
CA MET A 268 -6.73 18.10 1.55
C MET A 268 -8.24 18.15 1.35
N ASP A 269 -8.96 17.12 1.77
CA ASP A 269 -10.43 17.10 1.66
C ASP A 269 -11.09 18.16 2.55
N ARG A 270 -10.54 18.40 3.75
CA ARG A 270 -11.15 19.33 4.73
C ARG A 270 -10.77 20.79 4.51
N LEU A 271 -9.54 21.05 4.11
CA LEU A 271 -8.99 22.41 4.03
C LEU A 271 -8.80 22.88 2.58
N GLY A 272 -9.05 22.01 1.60
CA GLY A 272 -8.66 22.26 0.21
C GLY A 272 -7.17 22.00 -0.02
N VAL A 273 -6.75 22.07 -1.29
CA VAL A 273 -5.39 21.69 -1.72
C VAL A 273 -4.32 22.56 -1.08
N ALA A 274 -4.46 23.89 -1.11
CA ALA A 274 -3.42 24.80 -0.64
C ALA A 274 -3.19 24.70 0.89
N ASP A 275 -4.24 24.94 1.67
CA ASP A 275 -4.17 24.91 3.13
C ASP A 275 -3.96 23.49 3.65
N GLY A 276 -4.50 22.48 2.96
CA GLY A 276 -4.25 21.07 3.25
C GLY A 276 -2.78 20.68 3.08
N MET A 277 -2.13 21.13 2.01
CA MET A 277 -0.68 20.94 1.80
C MET A 277 0.12 21.64 2.89
N LEU A 278 -0.19 22.90 3.19
CA LEU A 278 0.49 23.67 4.23
C LEU A 278 0.37 23.00 5.59
N ARG A 279 -0.85 22.63 6.00
CA ARG A 279 -1.11 21.94 7.28
C ARG A 279 -0.37 20.61 7.36
N THR A 280 -0.34 19.86 6.27
CA THR A 280 0.41 18.61 6.16
C THR A 280 1.91 18.86 6.36
N GLY A 281 2.49 19.81 5.62
CA GLY A 281 3.91 20.16 5.70
C GLY A 281 4.34 20.58 7.11
N VAL A 282 3.55 21.44 7.76
CA VAL A 282 3.77 21.85 9.16
C VAL A 282 3.69 20.65 10.11
N THR A 283 2.72 19.75 9.90
CA THR A 283 2.53 18.57 10.75
C THR A 283 3.73 17.61 10.66
N ILE A 284 4.14 17.22 9.44
CA ILE A 284 5.27 16.31 9.29
C ILE A 284 6.59 16.99 9.68
N GLY A 285 6.78 18.26 9.33
CA GLY A 285 7.99 19.02 9.69
C GLY A 285 8.17 19.13 11.20
N SER A 286 7.10 19.53 11.92
CA SER A 286 7.15 19.66 13.38
C SER A 286 7.41 18.31 14.08
N LYS A 287 6.75 17.23 13.64
CA LYS A 287 7.01 15.88 14.18
C LYS A 287 8.43 15.43 13.89
N THR A 288 8.91 15.61 12.66
CA THR A 288 10.26 15.22 12.25
C THR A 288 11.32 15.92 13.10
N VAL A 289 11.23 17.25 13.25
CA VAL A 289 12.17 18.02 14.09
C VAL A 289 12.08 17.59 15.55
N LYS A 290 10.86 17.50 16.11
CA LYS A 290 10.65 17.08 17.51
C LYS A 290 11.30 15.73 17.81
N HIS A 291 11.15 14.76 16.92
CA HIS A 291 11.66 13.41 17.14
C HIS A 291 13.13 13.25 16.79
N LEU A 292 13.63 14.01 15.81
CA LEU A 292 15.06 14.10 15.53
C LEU A 292 15.84 14.66 16.73
N CYS A 293 15.31 15.67 17.43
CA CYS A 293 15.90 16.18 18.68
C CYS A 293 15.90 15.14 19.83
N LYS A 294 15.10 14.07 19.71
CA LYS A 294 15.11 12.91 20.62
C LYS A 294 15.98 11.76 20.10
N GLY A 295 16.72 11.96 19.00
CA GLY A 295 17.62 10.97 18.43
C GLY A 295 16.96 9.86 17.62
N VAL A 296 15.75 10.06 17.09
CA VAL A 296 15.06 9.06 16.24
C VAL A 296 14.49 9.71 14.98
N HIS A 297 14.42 8.97 13.89
CA HIS A 297 13.78 9.46 12.66
C HIS A 297 12.29 9.17 12.67
N TYR A 298 11.47 10.15 12.27
CA TYR A 298 10.03 10.00 12.09
C TYR A 298 9.70 10.26 10.63
N ARG A 299 9.02 9.32 9.97
CA ARG A 299 8.71 9.39 8.53
C ARG A 299 7.28 8.94 8.24
N TRP A 300 6.73 9.50 7.18
CA TRP A 300 5.49 9.05 6.57
C TRP A 300 5.80 8.25 5.31
N ALA A 301 5.10 7.15 5.12
CA ALA A 301 5.14 6.36 3.91
C ALA A 301 3.77 6.35 3.22
N PHE A 302 3.82 6.16 1.91
CA PHE A 302 2.64 6.06 1.06
C PHE A 302 2.83 4.88 0.11
N PHE A 303 1.71 4.33 -0.37
CA PHE A 303 1.73 3.42 -1.51
C PHE A 303 2.49 4.05 -2.69
N MET A 304 3.34 3.26 -3.35
CA MET A 304 4.08 3.65 -4.53
C MET A 304 3.97 2.58 -5.61
N PRO A 305 3.33 2.87 -6.76
CA PRO A 305 3.19 1.91 -7.84
C PRO A 305 4.55 1.66 -8.50
N SER A 306 4.93 0.39 -8.68
CA SER A 306 6.20 0.04 -9.32
C SER A 306 6.24 -1.43 -9.76
N GLY A 307 6.35 -1.65 -11.07
CA GLY A 307 6.65 -2.95 -11.67
C GLY A 307 7.98 -3.53 -11.18
N PRO A 308 9.09 -2.77 -11.19
CA PRO A 308 10.38 -3.27 -10.71
C PRO A 308 10.37 -3.76 -9.25
N TYR A 309 9.64 -3.09 -8.35
CA TYR A 309 9.52 -3.61 -6.97
C TYR A 309 8.59 -4.81 -6.89
N LEU A 310 7.59 -4.92 -7.76
CA LEU A 310 6.82 -6.16 -7.90
C LEU A 310 7.67 -7.31 -8.44
N ASP A 311 8.67 -7.05 -9.30
CA ASP A 311 9.62 -8.09 -9.74
C ASP A 311 10.44 -8.61 -8.53
N GLU A 312 10.97 -7.72 -7.69
CA GLU A 312 11.68 -8.12 -6.46
C GLU A 312 10.76 -8.90 -5.49
N ILE A 313 9.50 -8.48 -5.37
CA ILE A 313 8.50 -9.19 -4.55
C ILE A 313 8.20 -10.57 -5.16
N ALA A 314 8.12 -10.68 -6.49
CA ALA A 314 7.89 -11.95 -7.16
C ALA A 314 9.02 -12.93 -6.91
N GLU A 315 10.28 -12.49 -6.94
CA GLU A 315 11.44 -13.32 -6.60
C GLU A 315 11.38 -13.85 -5.15
N LEU A 316 10.95 -13.01 -4.20
CA LEU A 316 10.78 -13.42 -2.80
C LEU A 316 9.69 -14.49 -2.64
N VAL A 317 8.57 -14.33 -3.35
CA VAL A 317 7.45 -15.29 -3.37
C VAL A 317 7.87 -16.60 -4.04
N GLU A 318 8.53 -16.53 -5.19
CA GLU A 318 8.99 -17.73 -5.93
C GLU A 318 10.07 -18.50 -5.17
N SER A 319 10.89 -17.82 -4.38
CA SER A 319 11.88 -18.46 -3.50
C SER A 319 11.30 -18.97 -2.16
N GLY A 320 9.99 -18.82 -1.95
CA GLY A 320 9.29 -19.31 -0.74
C GLY A 320 9.67 -18.55 0.53
N LYS A 321 10.18 -17.31 0.41
CA LYS A 321 10.54 -16.46 1.56
C LYS A 321 9.38 -15.59 2.03
N VAL A 322 8.37 -15.38 1.18
CA VAL A 322 7.16 -14.58 1.40
C VAL A 322 5.95 -15.33 0.84
#